data_AF-A0A349Y3R8-F1
#
_entry.id   AF-A0A349Y3R8-F1
#
_cell.length_a   1.000
_cell.length_b   1.000
_cell.length_c   1.000
_cell.angle_alpha   90.00
_cell.angle_beta   90.00
_cell.angle_gamma   90.00
#
_symmetry.space_group_name_H-M   'P 1'
#
loop_
_entity.id
_entity.type
_entity.pdbx_description
1 polymer ?
#
loop_
_entity_poly.entity_id
_entity_poly.type
_entity_poly.pdbx_seq_one_letter_code
_entity_poly.pdbx_strand_id
1 'polypeptide(L)'
;MIELHPRAVTALCLALSLSACGIGGMWMNGDPSASRTLVPPRDTWQKMGNDGAARDADWRECGGAANGGYHVSTPQKSSAAVIQQALGRTFDDLQHCMMRSGYRYTGSCEGEIRSRYPACQSPGTKKPGGQ
;
A
#
# COMPACT_ATOMS: atom_id res chain seq x y z
N MET A 1 12.57 -34.51 53.97
CA MET A 1 12.79 -35.11 52.63
C MET A 1 11.43 -35.18 51.95
N ILE A 2 11.23 -34.39 50.90
CA ILE A 2 9.98 -34.38 50.13
C ILE A 2 10.24 -35.30 48.93
N GLU A 3 9.65 -36.48 48.96
CA GLU A 3 9.70 -37.48 47.89
C GLU A 3 8.87 -36.98 46.70
N LEU A 4 9.52 -36.25 45.78
CA LEU A 4 8.92 -35.91 44.50
C LEU A 4 8.85 -37.18 43.63
N HIS A 5 7.62 -37.68 43.49
CA HIS A 5 7.34 -38.86 42.69
C HIS A 5 7.66 -38.59 41.21
N PRO A 6 8.36 -39.50 40.51
CA PRO A 6 8.83 -39.28 39.13
C PRO A 6 7.70 -39.06 38.12
N ARG A 7 6.49 -39.50 38.45
CA ARG A 7 5.26 -39.33 37.65
C ARG A 7 4.70 -37.91 37.70
N ALA A 8 4.96 -37.16 38.77
CA ALA A 8 4.50 -35.77 38.91
C ALA A 8 5.40 -34.80 38.10
N VAL A 9 6.69 -35.13 37.98
CA VAL A 9 7.67 -34.34 37.20
C VAL A 9 7.43 -34.46 35.70
N THR A 10 7.01 -35.64 35.22
CA THR A 10 6.75 -35.87 33.78
C THR A 10 5.52 -35.11 33.28
N ALA A 11 4.48 -34.99 34.11
CA ALA A 11 3.26 -34.25 33.75
C ALA A 11 3.49 -32.74 33.69
N LEU A 12 4.39 -32.20 34.51
CA LEU A 12 4.66 -30.75 34.59
C LEU A 12 5.47 -30.25 33.38
N CYS A 13 6.38 -31.06 32.83
CA CYS A 13 7.17 -30.69 31.63
C CYS A 13 6.34 -30.68 30.33
N LEU A 14 5.28 -31.49 30.24
CA LEU A 14 4.40 -31.57 29.07
C LEU A 14 3.40 -30.41 28.97
N ALA A 15 3.16 -29.67 30.05
CA ALA A 15 2.27 -28.51 30.04
C ALA A 15 2.97 -27.22 29.56
N LEU A 16 4.31 -27.15 29.64
CA LEU A 16 5.09 -25.97 29.26
C LEU A 16 5.50 -25.95 27.77
N SER A 17 5.31 -27.05 27.04
CA SER A 17 5.62 -27.14 25.61
C SER A 17 4.47 -26.67 24.70
N LEU A 18 3.28 -26.39 25.23
CA LEU A 18 2.10 -25.97 24.46
C LEU A 18 2.00 -24.45 24.22
N SER A 19 2.89 -23.63 24.80
CA SER A 19 2.91 -22.17 24.58
C SER A 19 3.99 -21.69 23.60
N ALA A 20 4.74 -22.61 22.97
CA ALA A 20 5.74 -22.28 21.95
C ALA A 20 5.24 -22.56 20.52
N CYS A 21 4.15 -21.91 20.13
CA CYS A 21 3.86 -21.55 18.72
C CYS A 21 3.24 -20.14 18.70
N GLY A 22 3.88 -19.20 19.38
CA GLY A 22 3.86 -17.82 18.93
C GLY A 22 4.75 -17.72 17.70
N ILE A 23 4.14 -17.62 16.51
CA ILE A 23 4.60 -16.91 15.29
C ILE A 23 3.65 -17.37 14.18
N GLY A 24 2.83 -16.45 13.67
CA GLY A 24 2.02 -16.71 12.48
C GLY A 24 0.68 -16.01 12.38
N GLY A 25 0.31 -15.09 13.28
CA GLY A 25 -1.00 -14.40 13.21
C GLY A 25 -0.96 -12.93 12.77
N MET A 26 0.19 -12.27 12.76
CA MET A 26 0.26 -10.80 12.58
C MET A 26 0.08 -10.32 11.13
N TRP A 27 -0.11 -11.22 10.16
CA TRP A 27 -0.43 -10.85 8.77
C TRP A 27 -1.95 -10.89 8.47
N MET A 28 -2.77 -11.32 9.44
CA MET A 28 -4.24 -11.30 9.33
C MET A 28 -4.89 -10.17 10.12
N ASN A 29 -4.14 -9.46 10.99
CA ASN A 29 -4.62 -8.24 11.64
C ASN A 29 -4.25 -7.00 10.81
N GLY A 30 -4.33 -7.12 9.49
CA GLY A 30 -4.30 -5.96 8.61
C GLY A 30 -5.53 -5.12 8.92
N ASP A 31 -5.33 -3.83 9.20
CA ASP A 31 -6.40 -2.85 9.24
C ASP A 31 -7.33 -3.12 8.03
N PRO A 32 -8.65 -3.37 8.23
CA PRO A 32 -9.58 -3.62 7.13
C PRO A 32 -9.66 -2.45 6.13
N SER A 33 -9.03 -1.30 6.41
CA SER A 33 -8.73 -0.27 5.42
C SER A 33 -7.90 -0.77 4.22
N ALA A 34 -7.17 -1.89 4.35
CA ALA A 34 -6.49 -2.57 3.24
C ALA A 34 -7.47 -3.19 2.21
N SER A 35 -8.75 -3.30 2.57
CA SER A 35 -9.84 -3.77 1.71
C SER A 35 -10.76 -2.65 1.20
N ARG A 36 -10.35 -1.37 1.34
CA ARG A 36 -10.95 -0.32 0.51
C ARG A 36 -10.83 -0.79 -0.92
N THR A 37 -11.97 -0.84 -1.64
CA THR A 37 -12.06 -1.10 -3.07
C THR A 37 -10.76 -0.66 -3.73
N LEU A 38 -9.93 -1.61 -4.17
CA LEU A 38 -8.63 -1.32 -4.76
C LEU A 38 -8.90 -0.68 -6.12
N VAL A 39 -9.31 0.59 -6.10
CA VAL A 39 -9.48 1.42 -7.28
C VAL A 39 -8.08 1.53 -7.89
N PRO A 40 -7.87 1.07 -9.13
CA PRO A 40 -6.58 1.18 -9.78
C PRO A 40 -6.10 2.64 -9.72
N PRO A 41 -4.82 2.92 -9.45
CA PRO A 41 -4.33 4.29 -9.29
C PRO A 41 -4.75 5.22 -10.44
N ARG A 42 -4.76 4.72 -11.68
CA ARG A 42 -5.28 5.42 -12.86
C ARG A 42 -6.68 6.00 -12.69
N ASP A 43 -7.59 5.28 -12.03
CA ASP A 43 -9.02 5.63 -12.00
C ASP A 43 -9.32 6.78 -11.02
N THR A 44 -8.33 7.20 -10.25
CA THR A 44 -8.37 8.39 -9.39
C THR A 44 -7.93 9.67 -10.11
N TRP A 45 -7.96 9.68 -11.45
CA TRP A 45 -7.59 10.84 -12.27
C TRP A 45 -8.71 11.25 -13.20
N GLN A 46 -8.94 12.57 -13.29
CA GLN A 46 -9.98 13.16 -14.12
C GLN A 46 -9.50 14.39 -14.87
N LYS A 47 -9.91 14.52 -16.13
CA LYS A 47 -9.67 15.68 -17.01
C LYS A 47 -10.99 16.07 -17.66
N MET A 48 -11.29 17.38 -17.69
CA MET A 48 -12.55 17.87 -18.27
C MET A 48 -12.64 17.49 -19.75
N GLY A 49 -13.78 16.92 -20.14
CA GLY A 49 -14.04 16.53 -21.53
C GLY A 49 -13.33 15.25 -22.00
N ASN A 50 -12.61 14.55 -21.11
CA ASN A 50 -11.93 13.30 -21.46
C ASN A 50 -12.71 12.07 -20.98
N ASP A 51 -12.78 11.03 -21.81
CA ASP A 51 -13.38 9.75 -21.46
C ASP A 51 -12.37 8.78 -20.80
N GLY A 52 -12.86 7.61 -20.38
CA GLY A 52 -12.01 6.59 -19.76
C GLY A 52 -10.95 6.02 -20.70
N ALA A 53 -11.23 5.96 -22.01
CA ALA A 53 -10.30 5.37 -22.99
C ALA A 53 -9.10 6.29 -23.23
N ALA A 54 -9.34 7.60 -23.30
CA ALA A 54 -8.26 8.58 -23.39
C ALA A 54 -7.45 8.65 -22.09
N ARG A 55 -8.09 8.52 -20.91
CA ARG A 55 -7.36 8.33 -19.65
C ARG A 55 -6.47 7.09 -19.65
N ASP A 56 -6.96 5.98 -20.19
CA ASP A 56 -6.20 4.74 -20.30
C ASP A 56 -4.99 4.89 -21.22
N ALA A 57 -5.14 5.62 -22.32
CA ALA A 57 -4.05 5.92 -23.24
C ALA A 57 -2.98 6.80 -22.57
N ASP A 58 -3.39 7.92 -21.97
CA ASP A 58 -2.48 8.86 -21.31
C ASP A 58 -1.77 8.20 -20.11
N TRP A 59 -2.47 7.35 -19.35
CA TRP A 59 -1.87 6.60 -18.26
C TRP A 59 -0.74 5.69 -18.73
N ARG A 60 -0.95 4.96 -19.84
CA ARG A 60 0.09 4.11 -20.44
C ARG A 60 1.23 4.94 -21.02
N GLU A 61 0.94 6.08 -21.62
CA GLU A 61 1.97 7.01 -22.10
C GLU A 61 2.85 7.52 -20.96
N CYS A 62 2.26 7.76 -19.79
CA CYS A 62 3.00 8.11 -18.57
C CYS A 62 3.79 6.94 -17.94
N GLY A 63 3.75 5.73 -18.50
CA GLY A 63 4.46 4.55 -17.99
C GLY A 63 3.62 3.61 -17.12
N GLY A 64 2.31 3.84 -17.05
CA GLY A 64 1.37 2.99 -16.35
C GLY A 64 1.06 1.69 -17.08
N ALA A 65 0.58 0.69 -16.34
CA ALA A 65 0.15 -0.59 -16.89
C ALA A 65 -1.31 -0.54 -17.39
N ALA A 66 -1.66 -1.42 -18.33
CA ALA A 66 -3.00 -1.48 -18.94
C ALA A 66 -4.12 -1.80 -17.93
N ASN A 67 -3.80 -2.47 -16.82
CA ASN A 67 -4.74 -2.74 -15.74
C ASN A 67 -4.96 -1.53 -14.79
N GLY A 68 -4.41 -0.36 -15.11
CA GLY A 68 -4.50 0.85 -14.29
C GLY A 68 -3.51 0.91 -13.13
N GLY A 69 -2.68 -0.13 -12.94
CA GLY A 69 -1.56 -0.14 -12.01
C GLY A 69 -0.27 0.38 -12.63
N TYR A 70 0.86 0.09 -12.00
CA TYR A 70 2.21 0.36 -12.49
C TYR A 70 3.17 -0.69 -11.93
N HIS A 71 4.32 -0.86 -12.56
CA HIS A 71 5.32 -1.85 -12.15
C HIS A 71 6.71 -1.22 -12.17
N VAL A 72 7.63 -1.82 -11.41
CA VAL A 72 9.04 -1.44 -11.41
C VAL A 72 9.87 -2.65 -11.77
N SER A 73 10.89 -2.43 -12.59
CA SER A 73 11.90 -3.45 -12.84
C SER A 73 13.04 -3.24 -11.86
N THR A 74 13.21 -4.17 -10.92
CA THR A 74 14.33 -4.18 -9.99
C THR A 74 15.16 -5.45 -10.20
N PRO A 75 16.47 -5.44 -9.88
CA PRO A 75 17.30 -6.63 -9.97
C PRO A 75 16.73 -7.80 -9.16
N GLN A 76 16.85 -9.03 -9.65
CA GLN A 76 16.55 -10.23 -8.86
C GLN A 76 17.28 -10.18 -7.51
N LYS A 77 16.56 -10.53 -6.43
CA LYS A 77 17.00 -10.47 -5.03
C LYS A 77 17.09 -9.06 -4.43
N SER A 78 16.46 -8.05 -5.05
CA SER A 78 16.27 -6.75 -4.40
C SER A 78 15.50 -6.89 -3.08
N SER A 79 15.90 -6.14 -2.07
CA SER A 79 15.19 -6.12 -0.79
C SER A 79 13.80 -5.49 -0.95
N ALA A 80 12.88 -5.83 -0.05
CA ALA A 80 11.55 -5.22 -0.03
C ALA A 80 11.63 -3.68 0.04
N ALA A 81 12.55 -3.13 0.84
CA ALA A 81 12.75 -1.69 0.96
C ALA A 81 13.16 -1.03 -0.38
N VAL A 82 14.05 -1.66 -1.14
CA VAL A 82 14.46 -1.17 -2.47
C VAL A 82 13.29 -1.20 -3.45
N ILE A 83 12.50 -2.28 -3.43
CA ILE A 83 11.31 -2.40 -4.29
C ILE A 83 10.27 -1.32 -3.93
N GLN A 84 9.99 -1.11 -2.64
CA GLN A 84 9.05 -0.10 -2.18
C GLN A 84 9.53 1.32 -2.53
N GLN A 85 10.82 1.60 -2.40
CA GLN A 85 11.38 2.89 -2.80
C GLN A 85 11.27 3.11 -4.32
N ALA A 86 11.52 2.09 -5.12
CA ALA A 86 11.35 2.17 -6.57
C ALA A 86 9.88 2.41 -6.94
N LEU A 87 8.94 1.68 -6.33
CA LEU A 87 7.51 1.87 -6.54
C LEU A 87 7.08 3.30 -6.20
N GLY A 88 7.54 3.85 -5.08
CA GLY A 88 7.26 5.23 -4.68
C GLY A 88 7.71 6.24 -5.73
N ARG A 89 8.97 6.16 -6.16
CA ARG A 89 9.52 7.07 -7.20
C ARG A 89 8.75 6.97 -8.51
N THR A 90 8.47 5.76 -8.99
CA THR A 90 7.71 5.56 -10.22
C THR A 90 6.30 6.11 -10.11
N PHE A 91 5.65 5.99 -8.95
CA PHE A 91 4.33 6.57 -8.74
C PHE A 91 4.35 8.10 -8.68
N ASP A 92 5.39 8.70 -8.13
CA ASP A 92 5.58 10.15 -8.15
C ASP A 92 5.79 10.68 -9.58
N ASP A 93 6.58 9.98 -10.39
CA ASP A 93 6.79 10.31 -11.81
C ASP A 93 5.48 10.23 -12.61
N LEU A 94 4.68 9.18 -12.37
CA LEU A 94 3.34 9.02 -12.94
C LEU A 94 2.42 10.18 -12.55
N GLN A 95 2.39 10.54 -11.26
CA GLN A 95 1.59 11.66 -10.78
C GLN A 95 1.96 12.96 -11.48
N HIS A 96 3.26 13.28 -11.57
CA HIS A 96 3.73 14.45 -12.28
C HIS A 96 3.35 14.44 -13.76
N CYS A 97 3.46 13.29 -14.42
CA CYS A 97 3.06 13.15 -15.82
C CYS A 97 1.57 13.43 -16.03
N MET A 98 0.70 12.78 -15.25
CA MET A 98 -0.75 12.97 -15.33
C MET A 98 -1.14 14.44 -15.08
N MET A 99 -0.52 15.08 -14.09
CA MET A 99 -0.72 16.51 -13.82
C MET A 99 -0.31 17.40 -15.00
N ARG A 100 0.85 17.15 -15.63
CA ARG A 100 1.29 17.88 -16.83
C ARG A 100 0.35 17.67 -18.01
N SER A 101 -0.23 16.49 -18.14
CA SER A 101 -1.25 16.16 -19.17
C SER A 101 -2.62 16.79 -18.88
N GLY A 102 -2.76 17.55 -17.79
CA GLY A 102 -3.97 18.29 -17.44
C GLY A 102 -4.97 17.51 -16.61
N TYR A 103 -4.59 16.36 -16.07
CA TYR A 103 -5.44 15.61 -15.13
C TYR A 103 -5.36 16.20 -13.73
N ARG A 104 -6.48 16.10 -13.02
CA ARG A 104 -6.59 16.35 -11.60
C ARG A 104 -6.78 15.03 -10.88
N TYR A 105 -6.06 14.87 -9.78
CA TYR A 105 -6.24 13.74 -8.88
C TYR A 105 -7.52 13.92 -8.06
N THR A 106 -8.33 12.87 -8.00
CA THR A 106 -9.62 12.80 -7.31
C THR A 106 -9.64 11.76 -6.19
N GLY A 107 -8.51 11.11 -5.92
CA GLY A 107 -8.36 10.19 -4.79
C GLY A 107 -8.26 10.92 -3.45
N SER A 108 -8.20 10.14 -2.35
CA SER A 108 -8.05 10.70 -1.01
C SER A 108 -6.64 11.27 -0.81
N CYS A 109 -6.59 12.49 -0.23
CA CYS A 109 -5.38 13.20 0.19
C CYS A 109 -5.41 13.43 1.71
N GLU A 110 -5.89 12.46 2.48
CA GLU A 110 -5.99 12.53 3.94
C GLU A 110 -4.78 11.90 4.64
N GLY A 111 -4.48 12.38 5.85
CA GLY A 111 -3.37 11.90 6.67
C GLY A 111 -1.99 12.07 6.02
N GLU A 112 -1.11 11.10 6.27
CA GLU A 112 0.27 11.03 5.76
C GLU A 112 0.37 10.94 4.23
N ILE A 113 -0.74 10.70 3.52
CA ILE A 113 -0.75 10.62 2.06
C ILE A 113 -0.52 12.01 1.45
N ARG A 114 -1.03 13.07 2.09
CA ARG A 114 -0.90 14.44 1.58
C ARG A 114 0.54 14.90 1.46
N SER A 115 1.39 14.55 2.43
CA SER A 115 2.81 14.92 2.42
C SER A 115 3.63 14.09 1.44
N ARG A 116 3.16 12.89 1.08
CA ARG A 116 3.90 11.97 0.20
C ARG A 116 3.54 12.09 -1.27
N TYR A 117 2.31 12.46 -1.61
CA TYR A 117 1.83 12.44 -2.99
C TYR A 117 1.90 13.83 -3.63
N PRO A 118 2.71 14.06 -4.68
CA PRO A 118 2.77 15.33 -5.39
C PRO A 118 1.39 15.85 -5.83
N ALA A 119 0.49 14.94 -6.22
CA ALA A 119 -0.86 15.31 -6.64
C ALA A 119 -1.70 15.93 -5.51
N CYS A 120 -1.40 15.60 -4.26
CA CYS A 120 -2.07 16.13 -3.07
C CYS A 120 -1.45 17.43 -2.53
N GLN A 121 -0.35 17.89 -3.13
CA GLN A 121 0.33 19.13 -2.76
C GLN A 121 -0.07 20.30 -3.68
N SER A 122 -0.84 20.03 -4.73
CA SER A 122 -1.31 21.06 -5.65
C SER A 122 -2.39 21.94 -5.01
N PRO A 123 -2.38 23.27 -5.26
CA PRO A 123 -3.24 24.25 -4.58
C PRO A 123 -4.77 24.08 -4.80
N GLY A 124 -5.21 23.06 -5.55
CA GLY A 124 -6.62 22.72 -5.78
C GLY A 124 -7.21 21.68 -4.83
N THR A 125 -6.41 20.97 -4.03
CA THR A 125 -6.92 19.95 -3.09
C THR A 125 -7.28 20.60 -1.76
N LYS A 126 -8.46 21.25 -1.69
CA LYS A 126 -9.00 21.75 -0.42
C LYS A 126 -9.15 20.59 0.57
N LYS A 127 -8.56 20.77 1.75
CA LYS A 127 -8.77 19.95 2.95
C LYS A 127 -10.29 19.82 3.21
N PRO A 128 -10.88 18.61 3.28
CA PRO A 128 -12.19 18.46 3.91
C PRO A 128 -11.97 18.63 5.42
N GLY A 129 -12.59 19.65 6.02
CA GLY A 129 -12.47 19.93 7.45
C GLY A 129 -11.40 20.96 7.80
N GLY A 130 -11.69 22.22 7.54
CA GLY A 130 -11.22 23.33 8.35
C GLY A 130 -12.43 24.01 8.96
N GLN A 131 -12.76 23.62 10.19
CA GLN A 131 -13.35 24.55 11.16
C GLN A 131 -12.19 25.15 11.94
#